data_AF-A0A2L2WXS7-F1
#
_entry.id   AF-A0A2L2WXS7-F1
#
_cell.length_a   1.000
_cell.length_b   1.000
_cell.length_c   1.000
_cell.angle_alpha   90.00
_cell.angle_beta   90.00
_cell.angle_gamma   90.00
#
_symmetry.space_group_name_H-M   'P 1'
#
loop_
_entity.id
_entity.type
_entity.pdbx_description
1 polymer ?
#
loop_
_entity_poly.entity_id
_entity_poly.type
_entity_poly.pdbx_seq_one_letter_code
_entity_poly.pdbx_strand_id
1 'polypeptide(L)'
;SLESLMFYVVASCIWLLEKLFDRHREEVDARIDALRPHTLRWYVTKTLAYMRGKDLIMTDGVVVADYYDTSGMTEADIEKARVVKYAVATEDNTQVFIKVAARGNNGQPTPLQPDDLAGLKGHLSQIKDAGVAIKVLNEPADNMRVELVVLYDQAILTAQPTGNGRPDADGYTAIRLLRDGKDVITEAVSGVIS
;
A
#
# COMPACT_ATOMS: atom_id res chain seq x y z
N SER A 1 -7.22 -47.52 -17.97
CA SER A 1 -7.44 -47.72 -19.41
C SER A 1 -7.18 -46.43 -20.17
N LEU A 2 -6.92 -46.52 -21.47
CA LEU A 2 -6.67 -45.37 -22.35
C LEU A 2 -7.83 -44.36 -22.33
N GLU A 3 -9.07 -44.82 -22.22
CA GLU A 3 -10.25 -43.95 -22.20
C GLU A 3 -10.25 -43.01 -20.99
N SER A 4 -9.83 -43.50 -19.81
CA SER A 4 -9.74 -42.67 -18.61
C SER A 4 -8.70 -41.56 -18.74
N LEU A 5 -7.62 -41.80 -19.48
CA LEU A 5 -6.61 -40.77 -19.75
C LEU A 5 -7.15 -39.73 -20.73
N MET A 6 -7.86 -40.16 -21.77
CA MET A 6 -8.50 -39.24 -22.72
C MET A 6 -9.56 -38.35 -22.05
N PHE A 7 -10.42 -38.93 -21.19
CA PHE A 7 -11.40 -38.14 -20.44
C PHE A 7 -10.74 -37.16 -19.46
N TYR A 8 -9.63 -37.55 -18.83
CA TYR A 8 -8.87 -36.65 -17.97
C TYR A 8 -8.28 -35.46 -18.74
N VAL A 9 -7.71 -35.70 -19.94
CA VAL A 9 -7.18 -34.63 -20.79
C VAL A 9 -8.28 -33.67 -21.23
N VAL A 10 -9.42 -34.18 -21.70
CA VAL A 10 -10.54 -33.34 -22.12
C VAL A 10 -11.09 -32.51 -20.95
N ALA A 11 -11.28 -33.13 -19.77
CA ALA A 11 -11.71 -32.42 -18.56
C ALA A 11 -10.72 -31.33 -18.14
N SER A 12 -9.41 -31.60 -18.24
CA SER A 12 -8.36 -30.63 -17.92
C SER A 12 -8.37 -29.44 -18.90
N CYS A 13 -8.60 -29.69 -20.20
CA CYS A 13 -8.74 -28.63 -21.20
C CYS A 13 -9.97 -27.76 -20.96
N ILE A 14 -11.11 -28.37 -20.58
CA ILE A 14 -12.35 -27.62 -20.24
C ILE A 14 -12.12 -26.76 -19.00
N TRP A 15 -11.51 -27.32 -17.96
CA TRP A 15 -11.18 -26.57 -16.75
C TRP A 15 -10.21 -25.41 -17.02
N LEU A 16 -9.21 -25.62 -17.87
CA LEU A 16 -8.28 -24.54 -18.26
C LEU A 16 -9.00 -23.42 -19.02
N LEU A 17 -9.95 -23.75 -19.89
CA LEU A 17 -10.77 -22.77 -20.61
C LEU A 17 -11.66 -21.97 -19.64
N GLU A 18 -12.29 -22.62 -18.67
CA GLU A 18 -13.06 -21.96 -17.61
C GLU A 18 -12.18 -20.98 -16.83
N LYS A 19 -10.96 -21.40 -16.45
CA LYS A 19 -10.00 -20.53 -15.75
C LYS A 19 -9.55 -19.34 -16.59
N LEU A 20 -9.41 -19.51 -17.90
CA LEU A 20 -9.08 -18.41 -18.81
C LEU A 20 -10.23 -17.40 -18.89
N PHE A 21 -11.48 -17.86 -18.90
CA PHE A 21 -12.65 -16.97 -18.90
C PHE A 21 -12.84 -16.25 -17.57
N ASP A 22 -12.62 -16.93 -16.44
CA ASP A 22 -12.59 -16.29 -15.11
C ASP A 22 -11.59 -15.13 -15.12
N ARG A 23 -10.37 -15.39 -15.58
CA ARG A 23 -9.31 -14.38 -15.68
C ARG A 23 -9.65 -13.24 -16.65
N HIS A 24 -10.19 -13.57 -17.81
CA HIS A 24 -10.59 -12.54 -18.78
C HIS A 24 -11.68 -11.63 -18.21
N ARG A 25 -12.65 -12.20 -17.50
CA ARG A 25 -13.69 -11.44 -16.82
C ARG A 25 -13.08 -10.51 -15.76
N GLU A 26 -12.17 -11.01 -14.93
CA GLU A 26 -11.44 -10.18 -13.96
C GLU A 26 -10.69 -9.03 -14.64
N GLU A 27 -10.02 -9.28 -15.77
CA GLU A 27 -9.31 -8.25 -16.53
C GLU A 27 -10.25 -7.19 -17.12
N VAL A 28 -11.41 -7.61 -17.65
CA VAL A 28 -12.43 -6.71 -18.19
C VAL A 28 -13.05 -5.88 -17.07
N ASP A 29 -13.43 -6.51 -15.96
CA ASP A 29 -13.98 -5.83 -14.80
C ASP A 29 -12.98 -4.80 -14.29
N ALA A 30 -11.69 -5.15 -14.12
CA ALA A 30 -10.63 -4.23 -13.71
C ALA A 30 -10.45 -3.05 -14.67
N ARG A 31 -10.57 -3.26 -15.99
CA ARG A 31 -10.52 -2.17 -16.99
C ARG A 31 -11.72 -1.26 -16.91
N ILE A 32 -12.94 -1.81 -16.82
CA ILE A 32 -14.17 -1.02 -16.64
C ILE A 32 -14.07 -0.19 -15.37
N ASP A 33 -13.56 -0.80 -14.32
CA ASP A 33 -13.38 -0.18 -13.03
C ASP A 33 -12.31 0.91 -13.04
N ALA A 34 -11.27 0.80 -13.87
CA ALA A 34 -10.28 1.86 -14.10
C ALA A 34 -10.85 3.00 -14.97
N LEU A 35 -11.77 2.67 -15.89
CA LEU A 35 -12.42 3.61 -16.80
C LEU A 35 -13.54 4.42 -16.14
N ARG A 36 -14.00 4.07 -14.93
CA ARG A 36 -15.04 4.84 -14.23
C ARG A 36 -14.41 6.05 -13.54
N PRO A 37 -14.51 7.27 -14.11
CA PRO A 37 -14.06 8.47 -13.42
C PRO A 37 -14.93 8.73 -12.19
N HIS A 38 -14.51 9.66 -11.34
CA HIS A 38 -15.31 10.16 -10.21
C HIS A 38 -15.57 9.15 -9.09
N THR A 39 -14.79 8.07 -9.01
CA THR A 39 -14.81 7.16 -7.87
C THR A 39 -13.68 7.45 -6.90
N LEU A 40 -13.84 7.08 -5.62
CA LEU A 40 -12.75 7.18 -4.64
C LEU A 40 -11.48 6.43 -5.09
N ARG A 41 -11.66 5.25 -5.70
CA ARG A 41 -10.54 4.47 -6.25
C ARG A 41 -9.86 5.18 -7.41
N TRP A 42 -10.62 5.89 -8.26
CA TRP A 42 -10.05 6.74 -9.29
C TRP A 42 -9.18 7.85 -8.69
N TYR A 43 -9.66 8.57 -7.67
CA TYR A 43 -8.86 9.59 -6.96
C TYR A 43 -7.57 9.00 -6.37
N VAL A 44 -7.62 7.81 -5.76
CA VAL A 44 -6.42 7.11 -5.26
C VAL A 44 -5.46 6.79 -6.40
N THR A 45 -5.96 6.26 -7.50
CA THR A 45 -5.14 5.84 -8.65
C THR A 45 -4.42 7.05 -9.27
N LYS A 46 -5.11 8.18 -9.42
CA LYS A 46 -4.53 9.43 -9.92
C LYS A 46 -3.51 10.03 -8.95
N THR A 47 -3.79 9.98 -7.65
CA THR A 47 -2.85 10.40 -6.61
C THR A 47 -1.55 9.58 -6.66
N LEU A 48 -1.64 8.26 -6.84
CA LEU A 48 -0.46 7.37 -7.00
C LEU A 48 0.28 7.58 -8.33
N ALA A 49 -0.45 7.99 -9.37
CA ALA A 49 0.13 8.28 -10.68
C ALA A 49 0.87 9.62 -10.74
N TYR A 50 0.76 10.48 -9.72
CA TYR A 50 1.43 11.78 -9.66
C TYR A 50 2.95 11.64 -9.84
N MET A 51 3.49 12.34 -10.84
CA MET A 51 4.92 12.37 -11.12
C MET A 51 5.49 13.77 -10.92
N ARG A 52 6.53 13.89 -10.09
CA ARG A 52 7.17 15.18 -9.82
C ARG A 52 7.83 15.75 -11.07
N GLY A 53 7.58 17.04 -11.35
CA GLY A 53 8.23 17.77 -12.44
C GLY A 53 7.79 17.35 -13.84
N LYS A 54 6.66 16.65 -13.95
CA LYS A 54 6.01 16.33 -15.22
C LYS A 54 4.67 17.04 -15.29
N ASP A 55 4.37 17.56 -16.46
CA ASP A 55 3.09 18.18 -16.74
C ASP A 55 2.15 17.16 -17.40
N LEU A 56 0.85 17.36 -17.18
CA LEU A 56 -0.16 16.60 -17.89
C LEU A 56 -0.16 16.96 -19.37
N ILE A 57 -0.69 16.06 -20.20
CA ILE A 57 -0.82 16.35 -21.63
C ILE A 57 -1.82 17.49 -21.81
N MET A 58 -1.30 18.61 -22.29
CA MET A 58 -2.06 19.81 -22.58
C MET A 58 -2.20 20.00 -24.09
N THR A 59 -3.39 20.38 -24.52
CA THR A 59 -3.66 20.89 -25.87
C THR A 59 -4.29 22.26 -25.71
N ASP A 60 -3.75 23.26 -26.41
CA ASP A 60 -4.24 24.65 -26.36
C ASP A 60 -4.31 25.26 -24.95
N GLY A 61 -3.40 24.85 -24.05
CA GLY A 61 -3.35 25.32 -22.66
C GLY A 61 -4.41 24.72 -21.74
N VAL A 62 -5.21 23.77 -22.25
CA VAL A 62 -6.19 23.00 -21.47
C VAL A 62 -5.65 21.60 -21.24
N VAL A 63 -5.84 21.08 -20.03
CA VAL A 63 -5.52 19.69 -19.70
C VAL A 63 -6.50 18.78 -20.45
N VAL A 64 -5.99 18.03 -21.44
CA VAL A 64 -6.81 17.14 -22.28
C VAL A 64 -6.79 15.71 -21.76
N ALA A 65 -5.75 15.34 -21.01
CA ALA A 65 -5.62 14.01 -20.46
C ALA A 65 -5.29 14.04 -18.96
N ASP A 66 -5.79 13.03 -18.27
CA ASP A 66 -5.55 12.76 -16.85
C ASP A 66 -4.35 11.79 -16.64
N TYR A 67 -3.47 11.70 -17.64
CA TYR A 67 -2.25 10.89 -17.64
C TYR A 67 -1.07 11.69 -18.20
N TYR A 68 0.13 11.20 -17.88
CA TYR A 68 1.39 11.81 -18.31
C TYR A 68 1.93 11.11 -19.55
N ASP A 69 2.66 11.85 -20.37
CA ASP A 69 3.44 11.25 -21.44
C ASP A 69 4.68 10.55 -20.85
N THR A 70 4.69 9.23 -20.93
CA THR A 70 5.82 8.38 -20.52
C THR A 70 6.63 7.87 -21.70
N SER A 71 6.36 8.34 -22.93
CA SER A 71 7.11 7.95 -24.11
C SER A 71 8.57 8.42 -23.97
N GLY A 72 9.48 7.47 -23.76
CA GLY A 72 10.91 7.73 -23.56
C GLY A 72 11.42 7.65 -22.11
N MET A 73 10.58 7.30 -21.14
CA MET A 73 11.04 7.02 -19.76
C MET A 73 11.22 5.52 -19.55
N THR A 74 12.27 5.14 -18.80
CA THR A 74 12.39 3.76 -18.32
C THR A 74 11.44 3.52 -17.16
N GLU A 75 11.05 2.27 -16.91
CA GLU A 75 10.19 1.91 -15.76
C GLU A 75 10.81 2.38 -14.42
N ALA A 76 12.14 2.34 -14.31
CA ALA A 76 12.85 2.81 -13.13
C ALA A 76 12.74 4.33 -12.94
N ASP A 77 12.71 5.11 -14.02
CA ASP A 77 12.56 6.56 -13.94
C ASP A 77 11.13 6.96 -13.62
N ILE A 78 10.14 6.22 -14.13
CA ILE A 78 8.72 6.40 -13.77
C ILE A 78 8.53 6.13 -12.28
N GLU A 79 9.10 5.05 -11.77
CA GLU A 79 8.96 4.68 -10.36
C GLU A 79 9.64 5.69 -9.41
N LYS A 80 10.76 6.29 -9.84
CA LYS A 80 11.41 7.40 -9.12
C LYS A 80 10.61 8.70 -9.19
N ALA A 81 9.96 8.97 -10.32
CA ALA A 81 9.15 10.17 -10.50
C ALA A 81 7.85 10.11 -9.68
N ARG A 82 7.30 8.92 -9.45
CA ARG A 82 6.12 8.68 -8.60
C ARG A 82 6.47 8.85 -7.12
N VAL A 83 6.13 10.02 -6.57
CA VAL A 83 6.44 10.38 -5.18
C VAL A 83 5.51 9.69 -4.18
N VAL A 84 4.22 9.59 -4.49
CA VAL A 84 3.22 8.99 -3.60
C VAL A 84 3.29 7.47 -3.74
N LYS A 85 3.52 6.76 -2.64
CA LYS A 85 3.55 5.28 -2.62
C LYS A 85 2.33 4.68 -1.94
N TYR A 86 1.75 5.41 -0.99
CA TYR A 86 0.55 5.01 -0.28
C TYR A 86 -0.48 6.13 -0.40
N ALA A 87 -1.70 5.76 -0.80
CA ALA A 87 -2.81 6.68 -0.87
C ALA A 87 -4.12 5.97 -0.49
N VAL A 88 -4.96 6.65 0.27
CA VAL A 88 -6.30 6.19 0.65
C VAL A 88 -7.25 7.38 0.52
N ALA A 89 -8.39 7.18 -0.12
CA ALA A 89 -9.41 8.20 -0.26
C ALA A 89 -10.68 7.83 0.52
N THR A 90 -11.25 8.81 1.20
CA THR A 90 -12.54 8.74 1.88
C THR A 90 -13.35 9.99 1.55
N GLU A 91 -14.67 9.90 1.55
CA GLU A 91 -15.55 11.05 1.31
C GLU A 91 -16.35 11.36 2.56
N ASP A 92 -16.50 12.65 2.86
CA ASP A 92 -17.50 13.14 3.79
C ASP A 92 -18.17 14.40 3.21
N ASN A 93 -19.51 14.36 3.16
CA ASN A 93 -20.38 15.38 2.59
C ASN A 93 -20.03 15.80 1.15
N THR A 94 -19.23 16.85 1.00
CA THR A 94 -18.84 17.46 -0.30
C THR A 94 -17.32 17.48 -0.50
N GLN A 95 -16.60 16.82 0.41
CA GLN A 95 -15.14 16.83 0.45
C GLN A 95 -14.58 15.41 0.37
N VAL A 96 -13.67 15.22 -0.57
CA VAL A 96 -12.85 14.01 -0.69
C VAL A 96 -11.57 14.23 0.11
N PHE A 97 -11.34 13.39 1.10
CA PHE A 97 -10.13 13.34 1.90
C PHE A 97 -9.19 12.30 1.31
N ILE A 98 -7.94 12.68 1.06
CA ILE A 98 -6.93 11.78 0.52
C ILE A 98 -5.74 11.78 1.49
N LYS A 99 -5.56 10.66 2.20
CA LYS A 99 -4.37 10.43 3.02
C LYS A 99 -3.24 9.91 2.14
N VAL A 100 -2.09 10.55 2.21
CA VAL A 100 -0.93 10.23 1.36
C VAL A 100 0.33 10.01 2.17
N ALA A 101 1.17 9.09 1.72
CA ALA A 101 2.52 8.91 2.24
C ALA A 101 3.51 8.47 1.15
N ALA A 102 4.77 8.87 1.33
CA ALA A 102 5.90 8.37 0.58
C ALA A 102 6.45 7.11 1.26
N ARG A 103 7.37 6.42 0.59
CA ARG A 103 8.11 5.30 1.17
C ARG A 103 9.48 5.78 1.62
N GLY A 104 9.74 5.72 2.92
CA GLY A 104 11.05 6.04 3.50
C GLY A 104 12.09 4.94 3.24
N ASN A 105 13.35 5.22 3.60
CA ASN A 105 14.49 4.32 3.35
C ASN A 105 14.32 2.93 3.98
N ASN A 106 13.58 2.83 5.09
CA ASN A 106 13.34 1.58 5.79
C ASN A 106 12.08 0.85 5.30
N GLY A 107 11.50 1.28 4.18
CA GLY A 107 10.24 0.77 3.64
C GLY A 107 8.99 1.25 4.40
N GLN A 108 9.15 2.07 5.44
CA GLN A 108 8.04 2.59 6.23
C GLN A 108 7.37 3.80 5.57
N PRO A 109 6.06 3.99 5.75
CA PRO A 109 5.36 5.20 5.31
C PRO A 109 5.99 6.44 5.96
N THR A 110 6.34 7.44 5.16
CA THR A 110 6.92 8.70 5.61
C THR A 110 6.12 9.86 5.01
N PRO A 111 5.90 10.96 5.73
CA PRO A 111 5.24 12.14 5.15
C PRO A 111 5.95 12.64 3.90
N LEU A 112 5.18 13.13 2.93
CA LEU A 112 5.71 13.80 1.74
C LEU A 112 6.42 15.10 2.12
N GLN A 113 7.44 15.48 1.35
CA GLN A 113 8.06 16.80 1.49
C GLN A 113 7.06 17.91 1.12
N PRO A 114 7.19 19.13 1.69
CA PRO A 114 6.27 20.23 1.43
C PRO A 114 6.12 20.59 -0.05
N ASP A 115 7.22 20.54 -0.81
CA ASP A 115 7.23 20.84 -2.25
C ASP A 115 6.41 19.80 -3.04
N ASP A 116 6.58 18.53 -2.71
CA ASP A 116 5.84 17.43 -3.35
C ASP A 116 4.35 17.50 -3.01
N LEU A 117 4.02 17.87 -1.77
CA LEU A 117 2.64 18.07 -1.34
C LEU A 117 1.98 19.24 -2.08
N ALA A 118 2.70 20.34 -2.30
CA ALA A 118 2.21 21.48 -3.05
C ALA A 118 1.98 21.12 -4.52
N GLY A 119 2.93 20.43 -5.14
CA GLY A 119 2.80 19.93 -6.51
C GLY A 119 1.65 18.95 -6.68
N LEU A 120 1.46 18.02 -5.73
CA LEU A 120 0.34 17.08 -5.74
C LEU A 120 -1.02 17.79 -5.63
N LYS A 121 -1.13 18.79 -4.75
CA LYS A 121 -2.36 19.60 -4.64
C LYS A 121 -2.66 20.33 -5.94
N GLY A 122 -1.64 20.88 -6.61
CA GLY A 122 -1.77 21.49 -7.93
C GLY A 122 -2.28 20.50 -8.96
N HIS A 123 -1.66 19.32 -9.06
CA HIS A 123 -2.08 18.25 -9.96
C HIS A 123 -3.54 17.82 -9.72
N LEU A 124 -3.91 17.54 -8.47
CA LEU A 124 -5.28 17.14 -8.13
C LEU A 124 -6.29 18.25 -8.46
N SER A 125 -5.91 19.53 -8.29
CA SER A 125 -6.79 20.65 -8.64
C SER A 125 -7.08 20.78 -10.13
N GLN A 126 -6.18 20.28 -11.00
CA GLN A 126 -6.34 20.30 -12.44
C GLN A 126 -7.26 19.17 -12.94
N ILE A 127 -7.18 18.00 -12.32
CA ILE A 127 -7.93 16.80 -12.78
C ILE A 127 -9.27 16.61 -12.08
N LYS A 128 -9.48 17.26 -10.93
CA LYS A 128 -10.69 17.06 -10.13
C LYS A 128 -11.95 17.52 -10.85
N ASP A 129 -13.06 17.03 -10.34
CA ASP A 129 -14.36 17.48 -10.80
C ASP A 129 -14.67 18.89 -10.33
N ALA A 130 -15.42 19.61 -11.17
CA ALA A 130 -16.00 20.89 -10.78
C ALA A 130 -16.94 20.68 -9.58
N GLY A 131 -16.83 21.55 -8.57
CA GLY A 131 -17.64 21.48 -7.35
C GLY A 131 -17.16 20.52 -6.27
N VAL A 132 -16.27 19.57 -6.57
CA VAL A 132 -15.72 18.65 -5.53
C VAL A 132 -14.52 19.29 -4.82
N ALA A 133 -14.57 19.40 -3.50
CA ALA A 133 -13.44 19.85 -2.71
C ALA A 133 -12.51 18.67 -2.37
N ILE A 134 -11.20 18.83 -2.55
CA ILE A 134 -10.22 17.79 -2.19
C ILE A 134 -9.35 18.28 -1.04
N LYS A 135 -9.24 17.48 0.02
CA LYS A 135 -8.34 17.72 1.15
C LYS A 135 -7.28 16.62 1.22
N VAL A 136 -6.05 16.99 0.90
CA VAL A 136 -4.89 16.09 1.01
C VAL A 136 -4.35 16.15 2.44
N LEU A 137 -4.30 15.01 3.11
CA LEU A 137 -3.77 14.80 4.47
C LEU A 137 -2.40 14.13 4.38
N ASN A 138 -1.39 14.78 4.95
CA ASN A 138 -0.01 14.29 5.00
C ASN A 138 0.49 14.38 6.45
N GLU A 139 -0.02 13.46 7.27
CA GLU A 139 0.23 13.42 8.71
C GLU A 139 1.39 12.44 9.02
N PRO A 140 2.18 12.71 10.08
CA PRO A 140 3.17 11.75 10.55
C PRO A 140 2.50 10.45 10.99
N ALA A 141 3.27 9.37 11.01
CA ALA A 141 2.78 8.09 11.49
C ALA A 141 2.30 8.19 12.95
N ASP A 142 1.18 7.55 13.24
CA ASP A 142 0.66 7.46 14.60
C ASP A 142 1.53 6.54 15.45
N ASN A 143 1.88 6.97 16.65
CA ASN A 143 2.55 6.12 17.62
C ASN A 143 1.52 5.22 18.29
N MET A 144 1.51 3.94 17.94
CA MET A 144 0.70 2.93 18.61
C MET A 144 1.47 2.33 19.79
N ARG A 145 0.95 2.50 21.01
CA ARG A 145 1.45 1.79 22.19
C ARG A 145 0.50 0.63 22.48
N VAL A 146 1.04 -0.59 22.50
CA VAL A 146 0.29 -1.80 22.85
C VAL A 146 0.80 -2.30 24.20
N GLU A 147 -0.12 -2.48 25.15
CA GLU A 147 0.15 -3.13 26.43
C GLU A 147 -0.45 -4.54 26.39
N LEU A 148 0.39 -5.55 26.60
CA LEU A 148 0.03 -6.96 26.52
C LEU A 148 0.37 -7.65 27.85
N VAL A 149 -0.59 -8.38 28.39
CA VAL A 149 -0.34 -9.31 29.50
C VAL A 149 -0.06 -10.67 28.90
N VAL A 150 1.19 -11.11 28.97
CA VAL A 150 1.61 -12.42 28.44
C VAL A 150 1.65 -13.43 29.58
N LEU A 151 0.74 -14.41 29.53
CA LEU A 151 0.77 -15.58 30.39
C LEU A 151 1.60 -16.66 29.69
N TYR A 152 2.61 -17.19 30.38
CA TYR A 152 3.48 -18.23 29.84
C TYR A 152 3.66 -19.36 30.87
N ASP A 153 3.90 -20.56 30.35
CA ASP A 153 4.22 -21.73 31.18
C ASP A 153 5.71 -21.72 31.56
N GLN A 154 5.99 -21.62 32.85
CA GLN A 154 7.35 -21.61 33.41
C GLN A 154 8.07 -22.96 33.25
N ALA A 155 7.35 -24.06 33.03
CA ALA A 155 7.97 -25.37 32.79
C ALA A 155 8.63 -25.46 31.40
N ILE A 156 8.21 -24.61 30.46
CA ILE A 156 8.59 -24.67 29.06
C ILE A 156 9.38 -23.43 28.62
N LEU A 157 9.10 -22.27 29.23
CA LEU A 157 9.69 -20.99 28.88
C LEU A 157 10.42 -20.39 30.08
N THR A 158 11.62 -19.88 29.83
CA THR A 158 12.42 -19.19 30.85
C THR A 158 12.40 -17.69 30.59
N ALA A 159 11.96 -16.90 31.58
CA ALA A 159 12.06 -15.45 31.55
C ALA A 159 13.44 -14.99 32.04
N GLN A 160 14.14 -14.19 31.25
CA GLN A 160 15.41 -13.56 31.63
C GLN A 160 15.34 -12.05 31.43
N PRO A 161 15.77 -11.23 32.41
CA PRO A 161 15.86 -9.80 32.22
C PRO A 161 16.90 -9.45 31.13
N THR A 162 16.59 -8.43 30.34
CA THR A 162 17.45 -7.90 29.27
C THR A 162 18.13 -6.62 29.73
N GLY A 163 19.37 -6.40 29.28
CA GLY A 163 20.18 -5.23 29.69
C GLY A 163 20.78 -5.40 31.09
N ASN A 164 21.04 -4.28 31.78
CA ASN A 164 21.71 -4.27 33.09
C ASN A 164 20.80 -4.73 34.24
N GLY A 165 19.62 -5.29 33.95
CA GLY A 165 18.60 -5.67 34.94
C GLY A 165 18.02 -4.48 35.72
N ARG A 166 18.25 -3.25 35.26
CA ARG A 166 17.72 -2.04 35.89
C ARG A 166 16.36 -1.70 35.29
N PRO A 167 15.36 -1.36 36.13
CA PRO A 167 14.08 -0.86 35.64
C PRO A 167 14.27 0.46 34.88
N ASP A 168 13.39 0.73 33.93
CA ASP A 168 13.30 2.00 33.23
C ASP A 168 12.74 3.12 34.14
N ALA A 169 12.58 4.33 33.59
CA ALA A 169 12.05 5.48 34.33
C ALA A 169 10.63 5.27 34.88
N ASP A 170 9.89 4.32 34.31
CA ASP A 170 8.51 3.98 34.68
C ASP A 170 8.45 2.75 35.60
N GLY A 171 9.60 2.17 35.99
CA GLY A 171 9.70 1.03 36.91
C GLY A 171 9.61 -0.34 36.25
N TYR A 172 9.56 -0.42 34.91
CA TYR A 172 9.46 -1.69 34.18
C TYR A 172 10.83 -2.24 33.82
N THR A 173 10.98 -3.57 33.88
CA THR A 173 12.21 -4.25 33.46
C THR A 173 11.95 -4.98 32.15
N ALA A 174 12.82 -4.79 31.16
CA ALA A 174 12.74 -5.53 29.90
C ALA A 174 13.08 -7.01 30.14
N ILE A 175 12.25 -7.93 29.63
CA ILE A 175 12.41 -9.38 29.78
C ILE A 175 12.41 -10.03 28.40
N ARG A 176 13.26 -11.05 28.21
CA ARG A 176 13.21 -12.00 27.10
C ARG A 176 12.62 -13.32 27.58
N LEU A 177 11.79 -13.92 26.74
CA LEU A 177 11.30 -15.29 26.95
C LEU A 177 12.15 -16.22 26.08
N LEU A 178 12.69 -17.27 26.69
CA LEU A 178 13.56 -18.23 26.04
C LEU A 178 12.93 -19.63 26.02
N ARG A 179 13.06 -20.32 24.89
CA ARG A 179 12.85 -21.77 24.75
C ARG A 179 14.13 -22.37 24.18
N ASP A 180 14.71 -23.35 24.87
CA ASP A 180 15.95 -24.02 24.43
C ASP A 180 17.10 -23.04 24.09
N GLY A 181 17.19 -21.93 24.85
CA GLY A 181 18.20 -20.88 24.65
C GLY A 181 17.93 -19.91 23.49
N LYS A 182 16.81 -20.05 22.77
CA LYS A 182 16.39 -19.14 21.69
C LYS A 182 15.30 -18.19 22.16
N ASP A 183 15.37 -16.94 21.71
CA ASP A 183 14.36 -15.92 21.99
C ASP A 183 13.11 -16.18 21.14
N VAL A 184 12.04 -16.58 21.83
CA VAL A 184 10.79 -17.02 21.19
C VAL A 184 10.05 -15.84 20.56
N ILE A 185 10.18 -14.64 21.12
CA ILE A 185 9.50 -13.44 20.61
C ILE A 185 10.20 -12.99 19.33
N THR A 186 11.54 -12.95 19.34
CA THR A 186 12.31 -12.57 18.15
C THR A 186 12.07 -13.55 16.99
N GLU A 187 12.02 -14.85 17.27
CA GLU A 187 11.72 -15.87 16.27
C GLU A 187 10.29 -15.72 15.71
N ALA A 188 9.30 -15.53 16.58
CA ALA A 188 7.91 -15.32 16.16
C ALA A 188 7.73 -14.05 15.31
N VAL A 189 8.37 -12.94 15.69
CA VAL A 189 8.32 -11.68 14.93
C VAL A 189 8.94 -11.85 13.55
N SER A 190 10.05 -12.57 13.44
CA SER A 190 10.71 -12.81 12.15
C SER A 190 9.84 -13.59 11.15
N GLY A 191 8.98 -14.50 11.63
CA GLY A 191 8.06 -15.26 10.79
C GLY A 191 6.76 -14.52 10.40
N VAL A 192 6.43 -13.42 11.08
CA VAL A 192 5.23 -12.61 10.78
C VAL A 192 5.55 -11.42 9.88
N ILE A 193 6.79 -10.90 9.94
CA ILE A 193 7.23 -9.72 9.18
C ILE A 193 7.88 -10.11 7.83
N SER A 194 8.12 -11.40 7.57
CA SER A 194 8.53 -11.92 6.25
C SER A 194 7.37 -12.01 5.28
#